data_AF-A0ABD7E348-F1
#
_entry.id   AF-A0ABD7E348-F1
#
_cell.length_a   1.000
_cell.length_b   1.000
_cell.length_c   1.000
_cell.angle_alpha   90.00
_cell.angle_beta   90.00
_cell.angle_gamma   90.00
#
_symmetry.space_group_name_H-M   'P 1'
#
loop_
_entity.id
_entity.type
_entity.pdbx_description
1 polymer ?
#
loop_
_entity_poly.entity_id
_entity_poly.type
_entity_poly.pdbx_seq_one_letter_code
_entity_poly.pdbx_strand_id
1 'polypeptide(L)'
;MKVDPDCRVRVSAPDGASDEQVLAALKRRSRWIYEQLREFRAQLTHVRPRQYISGESHYYLGKQYVLKVIEAPDELQQVRLLRGKLEVSVRVKSADKIRELLYAWYKARAREVFDRRLDAVLQQALWVAAKPPLRILSMQTQWGSCSPAGRITLNPHLVKASRECIDYVILHELCHIAEHNHSERFYRLMQQVMPQWEKTKKRLDGMAAALLNGG
;
A
#
# COMPACT_ATOMS: atom_id res chain seq x y z
N MET A 1 5.46 -1.86 20.43
CA MET A 1 4.29 -0.96 20.46
C MET A 1 4.08 -0.35 19.09
N LYS A 2 2.84 -0.31 18.61
CA LYS A 2 2.43 0.10 17.28
C LYS A 2 1.10 0.84 17.35
N VAL A 3 0.91 1.87 16.53
CA VAL A 3 -0.39 2.48 16.26
C VAL A 3 -0.78 2.09 14.85
N ASP A 4 -1.96 1.50 14.69
CA ASP A 4 -2.49 1.07 13.40
C ASP A 4 -3.28 2.20 12.72
N PRO A 5 -3.43 2.15 11.38
CA PRO A 5 -4.16 3.18 10.63
C PRO A 5 -5.64 3.35 11.03
N ASP A 6 -6.25 2.36 11.66
CA ASP A 6 -7.61 2.42 12.25
C ASP A 6 -7.62 3.04 13.66
N CYS A 7 -6.50 3.64 14.07
CA CYS A 7 -6.26 4.25 15.37
C CYS A 7 -6.22 3.28 16.56
N ARG A 8 -6.04 1.97 16.33
CA ARG A 8 -5.78 1.02 17.42
C ARG A 8 -4.32 1.09 17.87
N VAL A 9 -4.08 1.11 19.18
CA VAL A 9 -2.73 1.04 19.75
C VAL A 9 -2.49 -0.39 20.24
N ARG A 10 -1.52 -1.08 19.64
CA ARG A 10 -1.09 -2.43 20.05
C ARG A 10 0.25 -2.38 20.78
N VAL A 11 0.29 -2.95 21.98
CA VAL A 11 1.52 -3.11 22.76
C VAL A 11 1.84 -4.60 22.82
N SER A 12 3.08 -4.96 22.50
CA SER A 12 3.62 -6.30 22.69
C SER A 12 4.61 -6.21 23.86
N ALA A 13 4.46 -7.08 24.85
CA ALA A 13 5.28 -7.13 26.05
C ALA A 13 5.74 -8.58 26.31
N PRO A 14 6.90 -8.80 26.97
CA PRO A 14 7.35 -10.14 27.37
C PRO A 14 6.37 -10.81 28.33
N ASP A 15 6.35 -12.15 28.33
CA ASP A 15 5.59 -12.92 29.32
C ASP A 15 6.09 -12.60 30.74
N GLY A 16 5.19 -12.10 31.59
CA GLY A 16 5.51 -11.67 32.97
C GLY A 16 5.72 -10.17 33.16
N ALA A 17 5.62 -9.35 32.10
CA ALA A 17 5.61 -7.89 32.26
C ALA A 17 4.36 -7.42 33.01
N SER A 18 4.54 -6.55 34.01
CA SER A 18 3.40 -5.99 34.76
C SER A 18 2.70 -4.86 33.99
N ASP A 19 1.42 -4.64 34.28
CA ASP A 19 0.65 -3.54 33.70
C ASP A 19 1.29 -2.17 33.97
N GLU A 20 1.93 -1.99 35.12
CA GLU A 20 2.69 -0.77 35.43
C GLU A 20 3.87 -0.55 34.48
N GLN A 21 4.60 -1.60 34.12
CA GLN A 21 5.70 -1.51 33.16
C GLN A 21 5.19 -1.19 31.75
N VAL A 22 4.05 -1.77 31.36
CA VAL A 22 3.37 -1.47 30.10
C VAL A 22 2.89 -0.02 30.06
N LEU A 23 2.26 0.47 31.13
CA LEU A 23 1.79 1.85 31.27
C LEU A 23 2.95 2.86 31.29
N ALA A 24 4.08 2.53 31.92
CA ALA A 24 5.28 3.36 31.90
C ALA A 24 5.87 3.47 30.48
N ALA A 25 5.89 2.38 29.72
CA ALA A 25 6.31 2.38 28.32
C ALA A 25 5.36 3.20 27.41
N LEU A 26 4.05 3.12 27.65
CA LEU A 26 3.05 3.97 26.99
C LEU A 26 3.27 5.45 27.32
N LYS A 27 3.50 5.80 28.58
CA LYS A 27 3.79 7.18 29.01
C LYS A 27 5.05 7.73 28.33
N ARG A 28 6.14 6.94 28.25
CA ARG A 28 7.40 7.36 27.57
C ARG A 28 7.21 7.66 26.08
N ARG A 29 6.23 7.03 25.43
CA ARG A 29 5.93 7.21 24.00
C ARG A 29 4.62 7.95 23.75
N SER A 30 4.02 8.57 24.77
CA SER A 30 2.71 9.24 24.71
C SER A 30 2.65 10.30 23.62
N ARG A 31 3.69 11.12 23.48
CA ARG A 31 3.82 12.11 22.41
C ARG A 31 3.81 11.47 21.02
N TRP A 32 4.58 10.41 20.82
CA TRP A 32 4.62 9.67 19.55
C TRP A 32 3.27 9.00 19.23
N ILE A 33 2.61 8.39 20.22
CA ILE A 33 1.26 7.82 20.06
C ILE A 33 0.27 8.90 19.64
N TYR A 34 0.29 10.05 20.33
CA TYR A 34 -0.60 11.17 20.03
C TYR A 34 -0.38 11.72 18.62
N GLU A 35 0.88 11.90 18.19
CA GLU A 35 1.22 12.34 16.83
C GLU A 35 0.74 11.34 15.78
N GLN A 36 0.95 10.04 15.98
CA GLN A 36 0.46 8.98 15.08
C GLN A 36 -1.06 8.91 15.03
N LEU A 37 -1.75 8.98 16.18
CA LEU A 37 -3.22 9.00 16.24
C LEU A 37 -3.79 10.24 15.57
N ARG A 38 -3.18 11.41 15.76
CA ARG A 38 -3.61 12.65 15.11
C ARG A 38 -3.45 12.55 13.59
N GLU A 39 -2.35 11.99 13.13
CA GLU A 39 -2.08 11.77 11.71
C GLU A 39 -3.08 10.78 11.10
N PHE A 40 -3.29 9.62 11.70
CA PHE A 40 -4.27 8.64 11.21
C PHE A 40 -5.70 9.14 11.28
N ARG A 41 -6.10 9.85 12.35
CA ARG A 41 -7.42 10.50 12.43
C ARG A 41 -7.61 11.49 11.29
N ALA A 42 -6.63 12.35 11.03
CA ALA A 42 -6.69 13.30 9.93
C ALA A 42 -6.84 12.60 8.56
N GLN A 43 -6.18 11.45 8.39
CA GLN A 43 -6.32 10.61 7.19
C GLN A 43 -7.70 9.93 7.08
N LEU A 44 -8.34 9.59 8.20
CA LEU A 44 -9.66 8.94 8.23
C LEU A 44 -10.84 9.91 8.10
N THR A 45 -10.69 11.18 8.51
CA THR A 45 -11.80 12.16 8.57
C THR A 45 -12.62 12.27 7.28
N HIS A 46 -11.99 12.08 6.12
CA HIS A 46 -12.64 12.25 4.80
C HIS A 46 -12.83 10.94 4.03
N VAL A 47 -12.45 9.79 4.63
CA VAL A 47 -12.47 8.50 3.95
C VAL A 47 -13.82 7.82 4.24
N ARG A 48 -14.79 8.02 3.35
CA ARG A 48 -16.08 7.33 3.41
C ARG A 48 -15.94 5.87 2.94
N PRO A 49 -16.60 4.89 3.58
CA PRO A 49 -16.62 3.51 3.09
C PRO A 49 -17.09 3.44 1.63
N ARG A 50 -16.50 2.54 0.84
CA ARG A 50 -16.87 2.32 -0.56
C ARG A 50 -18.20 1.57 -0.65
N GLN A 51 -19.11 2.10 -1.46
CA GLN A 51 -20.42 1.50 -1.73
C GLN A 51 -20.44 0.71 -3.05
N TYR A 52 -19.41 0.86 -3.88
CA TYR A 52 -19.25 0.15 -5.16
C TYR A 52 -20.35 0.47 -6.17
N ILE A 53 -20.73 1.74 -6.26
CA ILE A 53 -21.77 2.25 -7.15
C ILE A 53 -21.20 3.15 -8.25
N SER A 54 -21.94 3.29 -9.35
CA SER A 54 -21.59 4.21 -10.43
C SER A 54 -21.43 5.65 -9.91
N GLY A 55 -20.38 6.34 -10.36
CA GLY A 55 -20.06 7.70 -9.92
C GLY A 55 -18.97 7.75 -8.85
N GLU A 56 -18.69 6.66 -8.15
CA GLU A 56 -17.60 6.63 -7.16
C GLU A 56 -16.23 6.83 -7.81
N SER A 57 -15.33 7.53 -7.11
CA SER A 57 -13.97 7.78 -7.58
C SER A 57 -12.98 6.76 -7.03
N HIS A 58 -12.24 6.10 -7.92
CA HIS A 58 -11.26 5.06 -7.61
C HIS A 58 -9.87 5.43 -8.13
N TYR A 59 -8.85 5.21 -7.32
CA TYR A 59 -7.47 5.50 -7.70
C TYR A 59 -6.85 4.37 -8.54
N TYR A 60 -6.07 4.73 -9.56
CA TYR A 60 -5.17 3.84 -10.28
C TYR A 60 -3.96 4.63 -10.79
N LEU A 61 -2.76 4.18 -10.47
CA LEU A 61 -1.50 4.87 -10.81
C LEU A 61 -1.48 6.37 -10.43
N GLY A 62 -2.08 6.71 -9.27
CA GLY A 62 -2.14 8.06 -8.73
C GLY A 62 -3.20 8.98 -9.35
N LYS A 63 -3.98 8.49 -10.31
CA LYS A 63 -5.10 9.23 -10.92
C LYS A 63 -6.44 8.67 -10.44
N GLN A 64 -7.44 9.54 -10.36
CA GLN A 64 -8.82 9.15 -10.05
C GLN A 64 -9.59 8.82 -11.32
N TYR A 65 -10.32 7.72 -11.28
CA TYR A 65 -11.21 7.26 -12.35
C TYR A 65 -12.60 7.03 -11.78
N VAL A 66 -13.61 7.43 -12.53
CA VAL A 66 -15.00 7.21 -12.15
C VAL A 66 -15.37 5.76 -12.40
N LEU A 67 -15.96 5.12 -11.40
CA LEU A 67 -16.57 3.80 -11.50
C LEU A 67 -17.86 3.90 -12.32
N LYS A 68 -18.01 3.01 -13.31
CA LYS A 68 -19.24 2.83 -14.07
C LYS A 68 -19.64 1.36 -14.02
N VAL A 69 -20.73 1.09 -13.32
CA VAL A 69 -21.30 -0.25 -13.21
C VAL A 69 -22.32 -0.45 -14.33
N ILE A 70 -22.11 -1.50 -15.12
CA ILE A 70 -22.95 -1.87 -16.25
C ILE A 70 -23.59 -3.21 -15.91
N GLU A 71 -24.91 -3.26 -15.90
CA GLU A 71 -25.64 -4.51 -15.77
C GLU A 71 -25.86 -5.07 -17.18
N ALA A 72 -25.29 -6.25 -17.44
CA ALA A 72 -25.31 -6.93 -18.71
C ALA A 72 -25.45 -8.44 -18.44
N PRO A 73 -26.71 -8.96 -18.35
CA PRO A 73 -27.00 -10.33 -17.94
C PRO A 73 -26.29 -11.41 -18.77
N ASP A 74 -26.12 -11.16 -20.07
CA ASP A 74 -25.60 -12.12 -21.04
C ASP A 74 -24.12 -11.90 -21.39
N GLU A 75 -23.45 -10.90 -20.81
CA GLU A 75 -22.05 -10.60 -21.08
C GLU A 75 -21.07 -11.20 -20.06
N LEU A 76 -19.79 -11.23 -20.43
CA LEU A 76 -18.70 -11.58 -19.51
C LEU A 76 -18.57 -10.53 -18.41
N GLN A 77 -18.54 -11.02 -17.16
CA GLN A 77 -18.29 -10.19 -15.99
C GLN A 77 -16.81 -9.81 -15.92
N GLN A 78 -16.50 -8.52 -15.99
CA GLN A 78 -15.12 -8.06 -16.11
C GLN A 78 -14.98 -6.60 -15.69
N VAL A 79 -13.73 -6.19 -15.49
CA VAL A 79 -13.36 -4.78 -15.26
C VAL A 79 -12.43 -4.32 -16.36
N ARG A 80 -12.72 -3.15 -16.94
CA ARG A 80 -11.89 -2.51 -17.97
C ARG A 80 -11.68 -1.04 -17.64
N LEU A 81 -10.49 -0.53 -17.95
CA LEU A 81 -10.22 0.90 -17.93
C LEU A 81 -10.44 1.43 -19.35
N LEU A 82 -11.58 2.07 -19.59
CA LEU A 82 -11.99 2.53 -20.91
C LEU A 82 -12.40 4.01 -20.85
N ARG A 83 -11.82 4.83 -21.74
CA ARG A 83 -12.16 6.27 -21.87
C ARG A 83 -12.16 7.03 -20.53
N GLY A 84 -11.17 6.74 -19.68
CA GLY A 84 -11.04 7.39 -18.37
C GLY A 84 -12.04 6.93 -17.30
N LYS A 85 -12.70 5.78 -17.50
CA LYS A 85 -13.62 5.17 -16.54
C LYS A 85 -13.19 3.75 -16.21
N LEU A 86 -13.37 3.36 -14.96
CA LEU A 86 -13.32 1.96 -14.56
C LEU A 86 -14.71 1.37 -14.78
N GLU A 87 -14.88 0.67 -15.90
CA GLU A 87 -16.13 0.01 -16.25
C GLU A 87 -16.15 -1.40 -15.67
N VAL A 88 -17.18 -1.71 -14.89
CA VAL A 88 -17.42 -3.04 -14.32
C VAL A 88 -18.71 -3.58 -14.91
N SER A 89 -18.59 -4.64 -15.70
CA SER A 89 -19.75 -5.39 -16.22
C SER A 89 -20.10 -6.50 -15.24
N VAL A 90 -21.37 -6.56 -14.83
CA VAL A 90 -21.94 -7.60 -13.95
C VAL A 90 -23.24 -8.10 -14.54
N ARG A 91 -23.63 -9.35 -14.23
CA ARG A 91 -24.93 -9.88 -14.66
C ARG A 91 -26.08 -9.24 -13.89
N VAL A 92 -25.88 -9.03 -12.60
CA VAL A 92 -26.80 -8.36 -11.67
C VAL A 92 -25.95 -7.48 -10.75
N LYS A 93 -26.39 -6.24 -10.51
CA LYS A 93 -25.71 -5.33 -9.60
C LYS A 93 -25.66 -5.89 -8.18
N SER A 94 -24.44 -6.05 -7.69
CA SER A 94 -24.15 -6.41 -6.30
C SER A 94 -22.84 -5.73 -5.88
N ALA A 95 -22.88 -4.97 -4.79
CA ALA A 95 -21.69 -4.28 -4.27
C ALA A 95 -20.55 -5.27 -3.98
N ASP A 96 -20.87 -6.45 -3.44
CA ASP A 96 -19.90 -7.51 -3.19
C ASP A 96 -19.27 -8.04 -4.47
N LYS A 97 -20.09 -8.26 -5.51
CA LYS A 97 -19.56 -8.76 -6.78
C LYS A 97 -18.68 -7.72 -7.48
N ILE A 98 -19.08 -6.45 -7.43
CA ILE A 98 -18.32 -5.33 -8.00
C ILE A 98 -16.99 -5.17 -7.26
N ARG A 99 -17.00 -5.25 -5.92
CA ARG A 99 -15.79 -5.26 -5.08
C ARG A 99 -14.85 -6.40 -5.45
N GLU A 100 -15.35 -7.62 -5.57
CA GLU A 100 -14.58 -8.81 -5.93
C GLU A 100 -13.89 -8.64 -7.29
N LEU A 101 -14.65 -8.22 -8.31
CA LEU A 101 -14.14 -8.01 -9.67
C LEU A 101 -13.11 -6.89 -9.72
N LEU A 102 -13.36 -5.76 -9.05
CA LEU A 102 -12.40 -4.66 -8.95
C LEU A 102 -11.12 -5.09 -8.24
N TYR A 103 -11.22 -5.84 -7.14
CA TYR A 103 -10.05 -6.34 -6.43
C TYR A 103 -9.22 -7.29 -7.30
N ALA A 104 -9.86 -8.23 -8.01
CA ALA A 104 -9.19 -9.12 -8.95
C ALA A 104 -8.47 -8.34 -10.06
N TRP A 105 -9.13 -7.32 -10.61
CA TRP A 105 -8.54 -6.43 -11.62
C TRP A 105 -7.33 -5.67 -11.07
N TYR A 106 -7.44 -5.07 -9.88
CA TYR A 106 -6.31 -4.38 -9.24
C TYR A 106 -5.14 -5.32 -8.98
N LYS A 107 -5.41 -6.55 -8.52
CA LYS A 107 -4.35 -7.55 -8.28
C LYS A 107 -3.63 -7.93 -9.58
N ALA A 108 -4.36 -8.11 -10.68
CA ALA A 108 -3.77 -8.37 -11.99
C ALA A 108 -2.93 -7.18 -12.48
N ARG A 109 -3.46 -5.95 -12.39
CA ARG A 109 -2.71 -4.74 -12.76
C ARG A 109 -1.51 -4.48 -11.87
N ALA A 110 -1.62 -4.76 -10.58
CA ALA A 110 -0.50 -4.70 -9.64
C ALA A 110 0.63 -5.63 -10.09
N ARG A 111 0.32 -6.85 -10.52
CA ARG A 111 1.33 -7.78 -11.07
C ARG A 111 2.08 -7.20 -12.24
N GLU A 112 1.36 -6.78 -13.27
CA GLU A 112 1.96 -6.23 -14.49
C GLU A 112 2.77 -4.96 -14.20
N VAL A 113 2.23 -4.05 -13.41
CA VAL A 113 2.86 -2.76 -13.10
C VAL A 113 4.10 -2.98 -12.25
N PHE A 114 4.00 -3.74 -11.15
CA PHE A 114 5.12 -3.92 -10.23
C PHE A 114 6.28 -4.67 -10.88
N ASP A 115 6.00 -5.67 -11.73
CA ASP A 115 7.05 -6.37 -12.46
C ASP A 115 7.82 -5.42 -13.38
N ARG A 116 7.09 -4.62 -14.17
CA ARG A 116 7.70 -3.59 -15.04
C ARG A 116 8.45 -2.52 -14.26
N ARG A 117 7.92 -2.08 -13.11
CA ARG A 117 8.58 -1.06 -12.28
C ARG A 117 9.82 -1.62 -11.62
N LEU A 118 9.77 -2.87 -11.14
CA LEU A 118 10.93 -3.57 -10.61
C LEU A 118 12.05 -3.62 -11.64
N ASP A 119 11.77 -4.03 -12.87
CA ASP A 119 12.77 -4.03 -13.94
C ASP A 119 13.35 -2.64 -14.21
N ALA A 120 12.51 -1.62 -14.22
CA ALA A 120 12.93 -0.24 -14.49
C ALA A 120 13.84 0.34 -13.39
N VAL A 121 13.58 0.03 -12.11
CA VAL A 121 14.36 0.57 -11.00
C VAL A 121 15.53 -0.31 -10.59
N LEU A 122 15.53 -1.59 -10.95
CA LEU A 122 16.62 -2.53 -10.64
C LEU A 122 17.96 -2.06 -11.18
N GLN A 123 17.97 -1.37 -12.33
CA GLN A 123 19.18 -0.79 -12.93
C GLN A 123 19.90 0.22 -12.02
N GLN A 124 19.19 0.81 -11.05
CA GLN A 124 19.75 1.76 -10.09
C GLN A 124 20.29 1.05 -8.83
N ALA A 125 19.81 -0.16 -8.55
CA ALA A 125 20.15 -0.94 -7.37
C ALA A 125 21.34 -1.89 -7.65
N LEU A 126 22.51 -1.32 -7.94
CA LEU A 126 23.71 -2.06 -8.40
C LEU A 126 24.22 -3.14 -7.43
N TRP A 127 23.81 -3.09 -6.16
CA TRP A 127 24.15 -4.11 -5.16
C TRP A 127 23.28 -5.38 -5.27
N VAL A 128 22.25 -5.37 -6.11
CA VAL A 128 21.34 -6.50 -6.31
C VAL A 128 21.80 -7.31 -7.51
N ALA A 129 22.36 -8.50 -7.25
CA ALA A 129 23.00 -9.32 -8.28
C ALA A 129 22.03 -9.88 -9.34
N ALA A 130 20.76 -10.11 -8.98
CA ALA A 130 19.75 -10.65 -9.88
C ALA A 130 18.35 -10.14 -9.51
N LYS A 131 17.43 -10.12 -10.48
CA LYS A 131 16.04 -9.71 -10.25
C LYS A 131 15.41 -10.55 -9.13
N PRO A 132 15.00 -9.94 -8.00
CA PRO A 132 14.44 -10.70 -6.89
C PRO A 132 13.05 -11.25 -7.26
N PRO A 133 12.67 -12.43 -6.73
CA PRO A 133 11.32 -12.94 -6.93
C PRO A 133 10.28 -11.98 -6.35
N LEU A 134 9.21 -11.72 -7.12
CA LEU A 134 8.14 -10.80 -6.73
C LEU A 134 6.88 -11.56 -6.31
N ARG A 135 6.42 -11.37 -5.07
CA ARG A 135 5.13 -11.87 -4.56
C ARG A 135 4.16 -10.70 -4.39
N ILE A 136 2.87 -10.95 -4.65
CA ILE A 136 1.80 -9.99 -4.36
C ILE A 136 0.91 -10.58 -3.29
N LEU A 137 0.77 -9.87 -2.18
CA LEU A 137 0.01 -10.29 -1.02
C LEU A 137 -0.57 -9.07 -0.32
N SER A 138 -1.87 -9.08 -0.01
CA SER A 138 -2.49 -8.03 0.78
C SER A 138 -1.90 -8.02 2.18
N MET A 139 -1.48 -6.84 2.62
CA MET A 139 -0.88 -6.61 3.93
C MET A 139 -1.71 -5.56 4.65
N GLN A 140 -1.87 -5.74 5.97
CA GLN A 140 -2.67 -4.80 6.76
C GLN A 140 -1.93 -3.51 7.09
N THR A 141 -0.59 -3.56 7.19
CA THR A 141 0.17 -2.46 7.81
C THR A 141 1.39 -2.00 7.02
N GLN A 142 1.61 -2.57 5.84
CA GLN A 142 2.80 -2.32 5.03
C GLN A 142 2.44 -2.32 3.54
N TRP A 143 3.22 -1.56 2.76
CA TRP A 143 3.14 -1.56 1.30
C TRP A 143 4.03 -2.61 0.66
N GLY A 144 5.12 -2.98 1.34
CA GLY A 144 6.08 -3.97 0.89
C GLY A 144 6.78 -4.66 2.06
N SER A 145 7.46 -5.77 1.75
CA SER A 145 8.44 -6.40 2.62
C SER A 145 9.46 -7.22 1.83
N CYS A 146 10.68 -7.31 2.33
CA CYS A 146 11.75 -8.16 1.80
C CYS A 146 12.04 -9.31 2.78
N SER A 147 12.05 -10.55 2.28
CA SER A 147 12.50 -11.70 3.08
C SER A 147 14.03 -11.76 3.17
N PRO A 148 14.62 -12.48 4.15
CA PRO A 148 16.06 -12.73 4.19
C PRO A 148 16.63 -13.38 2.92
N ALA A 149 15.82 -14.16 2.20
CA ALA A 149 16.17 -14.76 0.91
C ALA A 149 16.04 -13.79 -0.29
N GLY A 150 15.85 -12.49 -0.06
CA GLY A 150 15.75 -11.47 -1.11
C GLY A 150 14.41 -11.40 -1.86
N ARG A 151 13.41 -12.23 -1.52
CA ARG A 151 12.07 -12.15 -2.13
C ARG A 151 11.34 -10.88 -1.69
N ILE A 152 10.91 -10.08 -2.67
CA ILE A 152 10.10 -8.87 -2.46
C ILE A 152 8.62 -9.26 -2.47
N THR A 153 7.87 -8.78 -1.48
CA THR A 153 6.41 -8.92 -1.40
C THR A 153 5.79 -7.54 -1.43
N LEU A 154 4.83 -7.28 -2.33
CA LEU A 154 4.15 -5.98 -2.43
C LEU A 154 2.64 -6.13 -2.24
N ASN A 155 2.04 -5.13 -1.59
CA ASN A 155 0.60 -5.03 -1.40
C ASN A 155 -0.09 -4.61 -2.72
N PRO A 156 -1.07 -5.36 -3.24
CA PRO A 156 -1.75 -5.00 -4.50
C PRO A 156 -2.40 -3.62 -4.48
N HIS A 157 -2.82 -3.11 -3.31
CA HIS A 157 -3.39 -1.77 -3.20
C HIS A 157 -2.39 -0.65 -3.54
N LEU A 158 -1.08 -0.93 -3.50
CA LEU A 158 -0.05 0.04 -3.87
C LEU A 158 -0.17 0.49 -5.34
N VAL A 159 -0.77 -0.31 -6.23
CA VAL A 159 -1.01 0.06 -7.63
C VAL A 159 -1.96 1.25 -7.80
N LYS A 160 -2.70 1.59 -6.73
CA LYS A 160 -3.55 2.78 -6.70
C LYS A 160 -2.72 4.06 -6.51
N ALA A 161 -1.54 3.97 -5.91
CA ALA A 161 -0.61 5.10 -5.74
C ALA A 161 0.05 5.52 -7.06
N SER A 162 0.70 6.68 -7.09
CA SER A 162 1.47 7.13 -8.25
C SER A 162 2.64 6.19 -8.57
N ARG A 163 3.11 6.17 -9.82
CA ARG A 163 4.29 5.38 -10.22
C ARG A 163 5.52 5.69 -9.37
N GLU A 164 5.73 6.96 -9.04
CA GLU A 164 6.84 7.39 -8.17
C GLU A 164 6.72 6.80 -6.75
N CYS A 165 5.51 6.72 -6.19
CA CYS A 165 5.29 6.05 -4.91
C CYS A 165 5.52 4.53 -5.00
N ILE A 166 5.16 3.90 -6.12
CA ILE A 166 5.42 2.48 -6.37
C ILE A 166 6.93 2.23 -6.41
N ASP A 167 7.67 3.06 -7.16
CA ASP A 167 9.12 2.97 -7.29
C ASP A 167 9.81 3.14 -5.93
N TYR A 168 9.36 4.10 -5.13
CA TYR A 168 9.84 4.31 -3.77
C TYR A 168 9.74 3.04 -2.93
N VAL A 169 8.59 2.37 -2.90
CA VAL A 169 8.43 1.13 -2.11
C VAL A 169 9.31 0.02 -2.68
N ILE A 170 9.41 -0.14 -4.00
CA ILE A 170 10.27 -1.17 -4.60
C ILE A 170 11.74 -0.92 -4.25
N LEU A 171 12.22 0.32 -4.38
CA LEU A 171 13.58 0.71 -4.04
C LEU A 171 13.86 0.53 -2.54
N HIS A 172 12.88 0.80 -1.68
CA HIS A 172 12.97 0.54 -0.24
C HIS A 172 13.22 -0.95 0.03
N GLU A 173 12.44 -1.83 -0.59
CA GLU A 173 12.63 -3.29 -0.43
C GLU A 173 13.94 -3.78 -1.07
N LEU A 174 14.40 -3.19 -2.16
CA LEU A 174 15.71 -3.50 -2.76
C LEU A 174 16.87 -3.08 -1.86
N CYS A 175 16.75 -1.95 -1.13
CA CYS A 175 17.73 -1.55 -0.13
C CYS A 175 17.84 -2.58 1.00
N HIS A 176 16.73 -3.23 1.37
CA HIS A 176 16.72 -4.29 2.38
C HIS A 176 17.51 -5.54 2.01
N ILE A 177 17.80 -5.77 0.72
CA ILE A 177 18.67 -6.86 0.28
C ILE A 177 20.12 -6.64 0.74
N ALA A 178 20.60 -5.38 0.72
CA ALA A 178 21.94 -5.05 1.20
C ALA A 178 21.98 -4.77 2.71
N GLU A 179 20.91 -4.20 3.26
CA GLU A 179 20.87 -3.71 4.63
C GLU A 179 19.49 -3.98 5.26
N HIS A 180 19.43 -4.99 6.12
CA HIS A 180 18.18 -5.51 6.68
C HIS A 180 17.46 -4.53 7.63
N ASN A 181 18.17 -3.54 8.15
CA ASN A 181 17.69 -2.60 9.15
C ASN A 181 17.66 -1.19 8.55
N HIS A 182 16.85 -0.26 9.08
CA HIS A 182 16.90 1.15 8.67
C HIS A 182 18.09 1.90 9.30
N SER A 183 19.32 1.41 9.07
CA SER A 183 20.56 2.01 9.54
C SER A 183 20.96 3.23 8.68
N GLU A 184 22.00 3.97 9.08
CA GLU A 184 22.53 5.05 8.24
C GLU A 184 22.92 4.58 6.84
N ARG A 185 23.44 3.34 6.73
CA ARG A 185 23.80 2.75 5.44
C ARG A 185 22.57 2.56 4.56
N PHE A 186 21.45 2.14 5.13
CA PHE A 186 20.17 2.03 4.42
C PHE A 186 19.76 3.39 3.83
N TYR A 187 19.76 4.44 4.65
CA TYR A 187 19.34 5.76 4.20
C TYR A 187 20.30 6.36 3.16
N ARG A 188 21.60 6.07 3.26
CA ARG A 188 22.57 6.44 2.21
C ARG A 188 22.24 5.75 0.88
N LEU A 189 21.94 4.45 0.88
CA LEU A 189 21.51 3.74 -0.33
C LEU A 189 20.22 4.33 -0.90
N MET A 190 19.21 4.56 -0.05
CA MET A 190 17.94 5.15 -0.47
C MET A 190 18.14 6.55 -1.08
N GLN A 191 19.00 7.37 -0.48
CA GLN A 191 19.33 8.71 -0.98
C GLN A 191 20.03 8.66 -2.34
N GLN A 192 20.89 7.66 -2.58
CA GLN A 192 21.58 7.47 -3.85
C GLN A 192 20.62 7.11 -4.98
N VAL A 193 19.69 6.18 -4.74
CA VAL A 193 18.76 5.71 -5.78
C VAL A 193 17.50 6.58 -5.92
N MET A 194 17.14 7.35 -4.90
CA MET A 194 15.99 8.25 -4.97
C MET A 194 16.19 9.46 -4.05
N PRO A 195 16.88 10.52 -4.49
CA PRO A 195 17.23 11.66 -3.63
C PRO A 195 16.05 12.38 -2.95
N GLN A 196 14.84 12.29 -3.50
CA GLN A 196 13.62 12.92 -2.96
C GLN A 196 12.67 11.91 -2.28
N TRP A 197 13.17 10.76 -1.84
CA TRP A 197 12.36 9.67 -1.31
C TRP A 197 11.49 10.09 -0.11
N GLU A 198 11.96 11.00 0.74
CA GLU A 198 11.22 11.48 1.93
C GLU A 198 9.91 12.17 1.54
N LYS A 199 9.95 13.00 0.49
CA LYS A 199 8.76 13.69 -0.04
C LYS A 199 7.79 12.67 -0.63
N THR A 200 8.30 11.68 -1.35
CA THR A 200 7.49 10.60 -1.93
C THR A 200 6.86 9.71 -0.87
N LYS A 201 7.60 9.36 0.18
CA LYS A 201 7.10 8.66 1.36
C LYS A 201 5.98 9.45 2.02
N LYS A 202 6.20 10.73 2.33
CA LYS A 202 5.18 11.60 2.95
C LYS A 202 3.89 11.66 2.12
N ARG A 203 4.01 11.75 0.79
CA ARG A 203 2.85 11.73 -0.11
C ARG A 203 2.12 10.39 -0.08
N LEU A 204 2.86 9.26 -0.09
CA LEU A 204 2.26 7.93 0.00
C LEU A 204 1.55 7.73 1.34
N ASP A 205 2.18 8.10 2.45
CA ASP A 205 1.63 7.99 3.80
C ASP A 205 0.34 8.80 3.94
N GLY A 206 0.33 10.04 3.44
CA GLY A 206 -0.86 10.89 3.44
C GLY A 206 -2.04 10.36 2.59
N MET A 207 -1.79 9.40 1.69
CA MET A 207 -2.83 8.76 0.87
C MET A 207 -3.24 7.39 1.42
N ALA A 208 -2.55 6.84 2.42
CA ALA A 208 -2.65 5.43 2.76
C ALA A 208 -4.07 4.98 3.10
N ALA A 209 -4.76 5.75 3.95
CA ALA A 209 -6.18 5.48 4.27
C ALA A 209 -7.08 5.47 3.02
N ALA A 210 -6.88 6.41 2.09
CA ALA A 210 -7.69 6.50 0.88
C ALA A 210 -7.43 5.34 -0.11
N LEU A 211 -6.21 4.82 -0.15
CA LEU A 211 -5.82 3.72 -1.04
C LEU A 211 -6.23 2.35 -0.50
N LEU A 212 -6.18 2.16 0.82
CA LEU A 212 -6.60 0.94 1.50
C LEU A 212 -8.13 0.88 1.71
N ASN A 213 -8.83 2.00 1.59
CA ASN A 213 -10.29 2.05 1.71
C ASN A 213 -10.99 1.12 0.69
N GLY A 214 -11.85 0.25 1.22
CA GLY A 214 -12.61 -0.76 0.48
C GLY A 214 -11.95 -2.14 0.40
N GLY A 215 -10.77 -2.33 1.01
CA GLY A 215 -10.18 -3.66 1.23
C GLY A 215 -10.99 -4.52 2.19
#